data_AF-A0A4Q7BD95-F1
#
_entry.id   AF-A0A4Q7BD95-F1
#
_cell.length_a   1.000
_cell.length_b   1.000
_cell.length_c   1.000
_cell.angle_alpha   90.00
_cell.angle_beta   90.00
_cell.angle_gamma   90.00
#
_symmetry.space_group_name_H-M   'P 1'
#
loop_
_entity.id
_entity.type
_entity.pdbx_description
1 polymer ?
#
loop_
_entity_poly.entity_id
_entity_poly.type
_entity_poly.pdbx_seq_one_letter_code
_entity_poly.pdbx_strand_id
1 'polypeptide(L)'
;MKKKQDISVSPAPIETIIPLLDPVRIYTPKELAAMPLSQMNEAIEAQEKYFILEHTTRMGGAAIAIRSSLQNGGCLVQVKEKSRTRYKLNNEFIEPRIVHQLAKRGLVNLGGAK
;
A
#
# COMPACT_ATOMS: atom_id res chain seq x y z
N MET A 1 0.91 -37.90 -38.87
CA MET A 1 1.42 -37.76 -37.48
C MET A 1 0.85 -36.47 -36.89
N LYS A 2 0.03 -36.56 -35.83
CA LYS A 2 -0.65 -35.41 -35.21
C LYS A 2 0.37 -34.59 -34.40
N LYS A 3 0.56 -33.31 -34.74
CA LYS A 3 1.34 -32.36 -33.92
C LYS A 3 0.57 -32.12 -32.62
N LYS A 4 1.12 -32.56 -31.48
CA LYS A 4 0.67 -32.15 -30.16
C LYS A 4 1.00 -30.66 -30.04
N GLN A 5 -0.02 -29.81 -30.15
CA GLN A 5 0.09 -28.43 -29.69
C GLN A 5 0.09 -28.50 -28.18
N ASP A 6 1.25 -28.27 -27.58
CA ASP A 6 1.35 -27.95 -26.16
C ASP A 6 0.63 -26.63 -25.95
N ILE A 7 -0.63 -26.71 -25.55
CA ILE A 7 -1.41 -25.57 -25.12
C ILE A 7 -0.80 -25.17 -23.78
N SER A 8 0.17 -24.26 -23.79
CA SER A 8 0.69 -23.67 -22.57
C SER A 8 -0.45 -22.86 -21.96
N VAL A 9 -1.22 -23.47 -21.07
CA VAL A 9 -2.23 -22.78 -20.27
C VAL A 9 -1.46 -21.72 -19.49
N SER A 10 -1.64 -20.45 -19.87
CA SER A 10 -1.04 -19.36 -19.12
C SER A 10 -1.62 -19.42 -17.71
N PRO A 11 -0.79 -19.46 -16.65
CA PRO A 11 -1.29 -19.52 -15.28
C PRO A 11 -2.27 -18.37 -15.04
N ALA A 12 -3.38 -18.66 -14.38
CA ALA A 12 -4.40 -17.67 -14.06
C ALA A 12 -3.77 -16.51 -13.24
N PRO A 13 -4.23 -15.26 -13.46
CA PRO A 13 -3.76 -14.12 -12.67
C PRO A 13 -3.96 -14.36 -11.18
N ILE A 14 -2.94 -14.08 -10.37
CA ILE A 14 -3.05 -14.13 -8.91
C ILE A 14 -3.50 -12.75 -8.44
N GLU A 15 -4.65 -12.69 -7.80
CA GLU A 15 -5.20 -11.47 -7.19
C GLU A 15 -4.94 -11.48 -5.69
N THR A 16 -4.42 -10.37 -5.16
CA THR A 16 -4.10 -10.21 -3.74
C THR A 16 -4.63 -8.88 -3.26
N ILE A 17 -5.48 -8.89 -2.24
CA ILE A 17 -6.01 -7.68 -1.62
C ILE A 17 -4.89 -7.04 -0.79
N ILE A 18 -4.59 -5.77 -1.07
CA ILE A 18 -3.65 -4.97 -0.29
C ILE A 18 -4.48 -4.08 0.65
N PRO A 19 -4.41 -4.30 1.98
CA PRO A 19 -5.11 -3.43 2.91
C PRO A 19 -4.48 -2.04 2.90
N LEU A 20 -5.32 -1.03 3.10
CA LEU A 20 -4.83 0.27 3.53
C LEU A 20 -4.30 0.10 4.95
N LEU A 21 -3.03 0.44 5.14
CA LEU A 21 -2.44 0.57 6.46
C LEU A 21 -2.92 1.91 7.03
N ASP A 22 -3.47 1.87 8.23
CA ASP A 22 -3.90 3.09 8.92
C ASP A 22 -2.74 4.07 9.06
N PRO A 23 -3.02 5.39 9.00
CA PRO A 23 -2.01 6.38 9.33
C PRO A 23 -1.48 6.10 10.74
N VAL A 24 -0.19 6.36 10.95
CA VAL A 24 0.45 6.19 12.26
C VAL A 24 -0.42 6.85 13.33
N ARG A 25 -0.82 6.08 14.35
CA ARG A 25 -1.57 6.63 15.49
C ARG A 25 -0.75 7.74 16.13
N ILE A 26 -1.30 8.95 16.16
CA ILE A 26 -0.68 10.09 16.82
C ILE A 26 -1.10 10.03 18.29
N TYR A 27 -0.14 9.71 19.16
CA TYR A 27 -0.36 9.70 20.60
C TYR A 27 -0.19 11.09 21.18
N THR A 28 -1.01 11.41 22.19
CA THR A 28 -0.85 12.61 22.99
C THR A 28 0.36 12.50 23.93
N PRO A 29 0.93 13.62 24.41
CA PRO A 29 2.03 13.58 25.38
C PRO A 29 1.69 12.78 26.64
N LYS A 30 0.43 12.83 27.09
CA LYS A 30 -0.05 12.07 28.25
C LYS A 30 -0.09 10.57 27.99
N GLU A 31 -0.51 10.15 26.79
CA GLU A 31 -0.49 8.74 26.40
C GLU A 31 0.95 8.22 26.26
N LEU A 32 1.84 8.99 25.62
CA LEU A 32 3.26 8.63 25.50
C LEU A 32 3.93 8.47 26.86
N ALA A 33 3.67 9.39 27.80
CA ALA A 33 4.22 9.32 29.15
C ALA A 33 3.70 8.12 29.97
N ALA A 34 2.58 7.51 29.57
CA ALA A 34 2.04 6.31 30.20
C ALA A 34 2.61 5.01 29.61
N MET A 35 3.40 5.09 28.53
CA MET A 35 4.00 3.92 27.88
C MET A 35 5.34 3.51 28.51
N PRO A 36 5.74 2.23 28.39
CA PRO A 36 7.12 1.81 28.60
C PRO A 36 8.07 2.57 27.67
N LEU A 37 9.27 2.93 28.14
CA LEU A 37 10.24 3.75 27.40
C LEU A 37 10.54 3.22 25.98
N SER A 38 10.63 1.90 25.80
CA SER A 38 10.84 1.28 24.49
C SER A 38 9.68 1.57 23.52
N GLN A 39 8.44 1.43 23.99
CA GLN A 39 7.24 1.67 23.18
C GLN A 39 7.04 3.16 22.91
N MET A 40 7.36 4.01 23.88
CA MET A 40 7.33 5.47 23.72
C MET A 40 8.29 5.91 22.60
N ASN A 41 9.52 5.40 22.58
CA ASN A 41 10.50 5.73 21.56
C ASN A 41 10.07 5.27 20.16
N GLU A 42 9.55 4.05 20.04
CA GLU A 42 9.01 3.52 18.78
C GLU A 42 7.83 4.37 18.28
N ALA A 43 6.93 4.77 19.19
CA ALA A 43 5.79 5.63 18.86
C ALA A 43 6.24 7.01 18.39
N ILE A 44 7.20 7.64 19.08
CA ILE A 44 7.76 8.94 18.68
C ILE A 44 8.41 8.83 17.29
N GLU A 45 9.25 7.83 17.06
CA GLU A 45 9.93 7.64 15.77
C GLU A 45 8.91 7.44 14.63
N ALA A 46 7.86 6.65 14.88
CA ALA A 46 6.78 6.46 13.91
C ALA A 46 6.02 7.77 13.62
N GLN A 47 5.70 8.56 14.66
CA GLN A 47 5.02 9.84 14.53
C GLN A 47 5.86 10.87 13.78
N GLU A 48 7.17 10.95 14.05
CA GLU A 48 8.10 11.84 13.34
C GLU A 48 8.25 11.45 11.87
N LYS A 49 8.40 10.15 11.57
CA LYS A 49 8.43 9.66 10.19
C LYS A 49 7.15 10.02 9.44
N TYR A 50 5.98 9.81 10.07
CA TYR A 50 4.69 10.20 9.48
C TYR A 50 4.61 11.71 9.24
N PHE A 51 5.02 12.52 10.21
CA PHE A 51 4.99 13.97 10.12
C PHE A 51 5.89 14.50 8.98
N ILE A 52 7.14 14.05 8.92
CA ILE A 52 8.09 14.42 7.86
C ILE A 52 7.51 14.02 6.51
N LEU A 53 7.01 12.80 6.39
CA LEU A 53 6.46 12.26 5.16
C LEU A 53 5.26 13.09 4.66
N GLU A 54 4.29 13.42 5.51
CA GLU A 54 3.13 14.24 5.13
C GLU A 54 3.52 15.68 4.77
N HIS A 55 4.48 16.29 5.49
CA HIS A 55 4.81 17.71 5.31
C HIS A 55 5.88 17.98 4.25
N THR A 56 6.73 17.01 3.92
CA THR A 56 7.80 17.17 2.92
C THR A 56 7.42 16.62 1.55
N THR A 57 6.45 15.70 1.46
CA THR A 57 6.06 15.10 0.18
C THR A 57 4.68 15.55 -0.26
N ARG A 58 4.61 16.49 -1.21
CA ARG A 58 3.35 16.82 -1.91
C ARG A 58 2.80 15.57 -2.58
N MET A 59 1.66 15.09 -2.10
CA MET A 59 0.93 13.98 -2.72
C MET A 59 0.19 14.51 -3.95
N GLY A 60 0.28 13.81 -5.09
CA GLY A 60 -0.51 14.20 -6.27
C GLY A 60 -2.00 14.02 -5.99
N GLY A 61 -2.86 14.88 -6.55
CA GLY A 61 -4.31 14.81 -6.31
C GLY A 61 -4.92 13.42 -6.54
N ALA A 62 -4.40 12.67 -7.51
CA ALA A 62 -4.82 11.29 -7.78
C ALA A 62 -4.50 10.31 -6.63
N ALA A 63 -3.34 10.45 -5.97
CA ALA A 63 -2.99 9.60 -4.82
C ALA A 63 -3.84 9.94 -3.59
N ILE A 64 -4.20 11.22 -3.40
CA ILE A 64 -5.13 11.66 -2.36
C ILE A 64 -6.51 11.03 -2.60
N ALA A 65 -7.03 11.11 -3.84
CA ALA A 65 -8.31 10.52 -4.20
C ALA A 65 -8.34 9.00 -3.95
N ILE A 66 -7.28 8.28 -4.33
CA ILE A 66 -7.17 6.83 -4.09
C ILE A 66 -7.13 6.53 -2.59
N ARG A 67 -6.35 7.28 -1.79
CA ARG A 67 -6.32 7.11 -0.33
C ARG A 67 -7.72 7.28 0.27
N SER A 68 -8.44 8.34 -0.10
CA SER A 68 -9.81 8.57 0.38
C SER A 68 -10.76 7.44 -0.04
N SER A 69 -10.65 6.94 -1.27
CA SER A 69 -11.45 5.80 -1.73
C SER A 69 -11.18 4.54 -0.91
N LEU A 70 -9.93 4.26 -0.55
CA LEU A 70 -9.58 3.12 0.31
C LEU A 70 -10.10 3.30 1.75
N GLN A 71 -10.04 4.52 2.30
CA GLN A 71 -10.61 4.82 3.62
C GLN A 71 -12.13 4.64 3.66
N ASN A 72 -12.82 4.91 2.54
CA ASN A 72 -14.26 4.70 2.39
C ASN A 72 -14.65 3.24 2.07
N GLY A 73 -13.73 2.27 2.25
CA GLY A 73 -13.97 0.85 2.03
C GLY A 73 -13.59 0.33 0.63
N GLY A 74 -12.92 1.15 -0.19
CA GLY A 74 -12.38 0.70 -1.46
C GLY A 74 -11.31 -0.38 -1.28
N CYS A 75 -11.26 -1.32 -2.21
CA CYS A 75 -10.31 -2.44 -2.17
C CYS A 75 -9.20 -2.24 -3.20
N LEU A 76 -7.96 -2.12 -2.73
CA LEU A 76 -6.78 -2.17 -3.60
C LEU A 76 -6.42 -3.63 -3.84
N VAL A 77 -6.35 -4.05 -5.10
CA VAL A 77 -6.01 -5.42 -5.50
C VAL A 77 -4.76 -5.38 -6.36
N GLN A 78 -3.74 -6.13 -5.96
CA GLN A 78 -2.58 -6.44 -6.78
C GLN A 78 -2.91 -7.65 -7.66
N VAL A 79 -2.78 -7.48 -8.98
CA VAL A 79 -2.95 -8.54 -9.97
C VAL A 79 -1.58 -8.88 -10.54
N LYS A 80 -1.10 -10.09 -10.30
CA LYS A 80 0.17 -10.60 -10.84
C LYS A 80 -0.09 -11.57 -11.99
N GLU A 81 0.45 -11.24 -13.16
CA GLU A 81 0.38 -12.05 -14.39
C GLU A 81 1.79 -12.31 -14.91
N LYS A 82 2.33 -13.51 -14.68
CA LYS A 82 3.69 -13.92 -15.07
C LYS A 82 4.77 -12.94 -14.58
N SER A 83 5.12 -11.93 -15.40
CA SER A 83 6.12 -10.89 -15.13
C SER A 83 5.53 -9.50 -14.87
N ARG A 84 4.23 -9.30 -15.08
CA ARG A 84 3.57 -7.99 -14.93
C ARG A 84 2.79 -7.92 -13.63
N THR A 85 2.98 -6.83 -12.90
CA THR A 85 2.13 -6.46 -11.77
C THR A 85 1.25 -5.30 -12.18
N ARG A 86 -0.06 -5.45 -11.98
CA ARG A 86 -1.07 -4.40 -12.18
C ARG A 86 -1.80 -4.18 -10.86
N TYR A 87 -2.43 -3.02 -10.73
CA TYR A 87 -3.21 -2.67 -9.55
C TYR A 87 -4.61 -2.28 -9.97
N LYS A 88 -5.60 -2.78 -9.24
CA LYS A 88 -7.00 -2.41 -9.38
C LYS A 88 -7.47 -1.72 -8.11
N LEU A 89 -8.31 -0.70 -8.26
CA LEU A 89 -9.11 -0.16 -7.18
C LEU A 89 -10.57 -0.21 -7.63
N ASN A 90 -11.43 -0.87 -6.85
CA ASN A 90 -12.85 -1.03 -7.18
C ASN A 90 -13.09 -1.55 -8.61
N ASN A 91 -12.33 -2.57 -9.01
CA ASN A 91 -12.32 -3.19 -10.35
C ASN A 91 -11.76 -2.33 -11.50
N GLU A 92 -11.31 -1.09 -11.25
CA GLU A 92 -10.65 -0.25 -12.25
C GLU A 92 -9.13 -0.30 -12.14
N PHE A 93 -8.44 -0.41 -13.28
CA PHE A 93 -6.98 -0.42 -13.29
C PHE A 93 -6.42 0.98 -13.04
N ILE A 94 -5.49 1.09 -12.09
CA ILE A 94 -4.82 2.33 -11.73
C ILE A 94 -3.32 2.28 -12.08
N GLU A 95 -2.72 3.46 -12.25
CA GLU A 95 -1.31 3.55 -12.57
C GLU A 95 -0.43 3.06 -11.40
N PRO A 96 0.56 2.19 -11.67
CA PRO A 96 1.50 1.73 -10.65
C PRO A 96 2.21 2.87 -9.91
N ARG A 97 2.49 3.99 -10.59
CA ARG A 97 3.14 5.16 -9.98
C ARG A 97 2.35 5.71 -8.80
N ILE A 98 1.02 5.69 -8.86
CA ILE A 98 0.15 6.20 -7.79
C ILE A 98 0.19 5.24 -6.59
N VAL A 99 0.18 3.93 -6.86
CA VAL A 99 0.29 2.89 -5.81
C VAL A 99 1.66 2.93 -5.13
N HIS A 100 2.74 3.13 -5.89
CA HIS A 100 4.08 3.33 -5.31
C HIS A 100 4.18 4.60 -4.47
N GLN A 101 3.44 5.66 -4.81
CA GLN A 101 3.36 6.86 -3.96
C GLN A 101 2.71 6.58 -2.61
N LEU A 102 1.72 5.69 -2.55
CA LEU A 102 1.12 5.24 -1.30
C LEU A 102 2.07 4.32 -0.52
N ALA A 103 2.78 3.43 -1.22
CA ALA A 103 3.73 2.50 -0.60
C ALA A 103 4.94 3.19 0.02
N LYS A 104 5.53 4.19 -0.67
CA LYS A 104 6.60 5.04 -0.11
C LYS A 104 6.17 5.77 1.16
N ARG A 105 4.87 5.93 1.36
CA ARG A 105 4.25 6.60 2.50
C ARG A 105 3.85 5.64 3.62
N GLY A 106 4.15 4.36 3.48
CA GLY A 106 3.75 3.34 4.45
C GLY A 106 2.24 3.10 4.51
N LEU A 107 1.47 3.66 3.56
CA LEU A 107 0.00 3.53 3.53
C LEU A 107 -0.44 2.19 2.95
N VAL A 108 0.42 1.51 2.19
CA VAL A 108 0.15 0.18 1.63
C VAL A 108 1.46 -0.61 1.59
N ASN A 109 1.38 -1.93 1.78
CA ASN A 109 2.54 -2.81 1.60
C ASN A 109 2.39 -3.60 0.30
N LEU A 110 3.33 -3.40 -0.64
CA LEU A 110 3.30 -4.04 -1.96
C LEU A 110 4.08 -5.37 -2.02
N GLY A 111 4.63 -5.83 -0.88
CA GLY A 111 5.35 -7.11 -0.79
C GLY A 111 6.66 -7.15 -1.57
N GLY A 112 7.34 -6.00 -1.71
CA GLY A 112 8.50 -5.83 -2.59
C GLY A 112 9.55 -4.84 -2.09
N ALA A 113 9.78 -4.77 -0.77
CA ALA A 113 10.94 -4.09 -0.20
C ALA A 113 11.73 -5.12 0.63
N LYS A 114 12.71 -5.74 -0.02
CA LYS A 114 13.86 -6.36 0.63
C LYS A 114 15.08 -5.60 0.16
#